data_AF-J7U801-F1
#
_entry.id   AF-J7U801-F1
#
_cell.length_a   1.000
_cell.length_b   1.000
_cell.length_c   1.000
_cell.angle_alpha   90.00
_cell.angle_beta   90.00
_cell.angle_gamma   90.00
#
_symmetry.space_group_name_H-M   'P 1'
#
loop_
_entity.id
_entity.type
_entity.pdbx_description
1 polymer ?
#
loop_
_entity_poly.entity_id
_entity_poly.type
_entity_poly.pdbx_seq_one_letter_code
_entity_poly.pdbx_strand_id
1 'polypeptide(L)'
;MAAQILPEQVFPVSAEQLAALQTVTADFTSQQLAWLSGYLWGRGNTSVQTAILPASNTTDSDIITIISASQTGNARRVCEELKTRFLSEKFAVNLVNAGEYKYKQLAREKIVIIVTSTQGDGEPPEEAVAFYKYLHSAKRPDLSGAVYAVFSLGDSSYEKFCQAGIDFDTQLAAAGATALLPRTDADVDYQPAAAAWADALTQVLKARGVSAGNPQQTTVPAATVTENRYSKEAPLTASLSVNQKITGRNSLKDVRHIEISAGDSGLHYQPGDSLGVWFENDPALADEIISLLHADAAAEITVSGHTCTLRGALIRHLELTQNNGGTVSKYAQLSQHDALSALISDKQAALHYAQKTPVAEMLRQAPSRPSAQAFADILRPLTPRLYSISSSQAEADDEIHLTVGVVRYDTDGRARTGGASGFLADHIQEGGDVRVFIESNDNFRLPADPDVPVIMIGAGTGIAPFRAFMQQRENDGASGKNWLFYGNQHFTEDFLYQTEWQRYVRDGVLTQISLAWSRDKPAKTYVQDKLREQGADVWRWIEDGAHIYVCGNAGLMASDTEDALLEIISRYGNRDHESADEFLSELRTARRYQRDVY
;
A
#
# COMPACT_ATOMS: atom_id res chain seq x y z
N MET A 1 9.34 71.35 -9.23
CA MET A 1 9.40 69.93 -9.64
C MET A 1 7.98 69.38 -9.55
N ALA A 2 7.56 68.69 -10.60
CA ALA A 2 6.17 68.42 -10.95
C ALA A 2 5.48 67.43 -10.01
N ALA A 3 4.22 67.70 -9.66
CA ALA A 3 3.30 66.71 -9.15
C ALA A 3 2.87 65.81 -10.33
N GLN A 4 3.30 64.56 -10.30
CA GLN A 4 2.90 63.54 -11.27
C GLN A 4 1.41 63.26 -11.12
N ILE A 5 0.66 63.57 -12.19
CA ILE A 5 -0.71 63.12 -12.40
C ILE A 5 -0.61 61.66 -12.86
N LEU A 6 -1.09 60.72 -12.04
CA LEU A 6 -1.32 59.33 -12.45
C LEU A 6 -2.55 59.28 -13.38
N PRO A 7 -2.51 58.53 -14.50
CA PRO A 7 -3.63 58.47 -15.44
C PRO A 7 -4.81 57.70 -14.84
N GLU A 8 -6.04 58.17 -15.11
CA GLU A 8 -7.29 57.48 -14.81
C GLU A 8 -7.26 56.03 -15.33
N GLN A 9 -7.46 55.06 -14.44
CA GLN A 9 -7.69 53.67 -14.82
C GLN A 9 -8.98 53.57 -15.64
N VAL A 10 -8.83 53.35 -16.95
CA VAL A 10 -9.95 53.05 -17.84
C VAL A 10 -10.41 51.63 -17.54
N PHE A 11 -11.41 51.49 -16.67
CA PHE A 11 -12.13 50.23 -16.54
C PHE A 11 -12.82 49.91 -17.88
N PRO A 12 -12.89 48.64 -18.31
CA PRO A 12 -13.51 48.24 -19.57
C PRO A 12 -15.06 48.37 -19.57
N VAL A 13 -15.62 49.03 -18.55
CA VAL A 13 -17.05 49.25 -18.34
C VAL A 13 -17.27 50.71 -17.94
N SER A 14 -18.41 51.30 -18.30
CA SER A 14 -18.72 52.69 -17.97
C SER A 14 -18.91 52.87 -16.46
N ALA A 15 -18.80 54.11 -15.96
CA ALA A 15 -19.03 54.42 -14.55
C ALA A 15 -20.43 54.01 -14.07
N GLU A 16 -21.44 54.13 -14.94
CA GLU A 16 -22.81 53.66 -14.67
C GLU A 16 -22.90 52.13 -14.60
N GLN A 17 -22.21 51.42 -15.49
CA GLN A 17 -22.16 49.95 -15.48
C GLN A 17 -21.42 49.43 -14.23
N LEU A 18 -20.35 50.10 -13.83
CA LEU A 18 -19.60 49.78 -12.62
C LEU A 18 -20.44 50.00 -11.35
N ALA A 19 -21.16 51.12 -11.27
CA ALA A 19 -22.06 51.41 -10.15
C ALA A 19 -23.22 50.40 -10.05
N ALA A 20 -23.78 49.99 -11.20
CA ALA A 20 -24.81 48.94 -11.25
C ALA A 20 -24.26 47.58 -10.80
N LEU A 21 -23.06 47.20 -11.25
CA LEU A 21 -22.39 45.97 -10.82
C LEU A 21 -22.14 45.98 -9.31
N GLN A 22 -21.58 47.07 -8.77
CA GLN A 22 -21.32 47.23 -7.34
C GLN A 22 -22.60 47.17 -6.50
N THR A 23 -23.70 47.74 -7.00
CA THR A 23 -25.00 47.69 -6.32
C THR A 23 -25.56 46.26 -6.29
N VAL A 24 -25.45 45.53 -7.41
CA VAL A 24 -25.97 44.15 -7.51
C VAL A 24 -25.12 43.17 -6.70
N THR A 25 -23.81 43.39 -6.60
CA THR A 25 -22.89 42.49 -5.91
C THR A 25 -22.64 42.84 -4.45
N ALA A 26 -23.25 43.91 -3.92
CA ALA A 26 -23.01 44.40 -2.56
C ALA A 26 -23.28 43.36 -1.46
N ASP A 27 -24.32 42.55 -1.64
CA ASP A 27 -24.77 41.55 -0.65
C ASP A 27 -24.37 40.11 -1.02
N PHE A 28 -23.45 39.94 -1.99
CA PHE A 28 -23.07 38.61 -2.47
C PHE A 28 -21.98 38.01 -1.58
N THR A 29 -22.12 36.73 -1.26
CA THR A 29 -21.05 35.92 -0.66
C THR A 29 -19.93 35.63 -1.66
N SER A 30 -18.74 35.25 -1.18
CA SER A 30 -17.59 34.91 -2.03
C SER A 30 -17.90 33.78 -3.03
N GLN A 31 -18.72 32.79 -2.66
CA GLN A 31 -19.17 31.74 -3.58
C GLN A 31 -20.11 32.26 -4.67
N GLN A 32 -21.01 33.20 -4.34
CA GLN A 32 -21.92 33.81 -5.32
C GLN A 32 -21.17 34.72 -6.31
N LEU A 33 -20.15 35.45 -5.85
CA LEU A 33 -19.26 36.23 -6.73
C LEU A 33 -18.47 35.33 -7.68
N ALA A 34 -17.94 34.20 -7.18
CA ALA A 34 -17.25 33.22 -8.00
C ALA A 34 -18.18 32.62 -9.07
N TRP A 35 -19.41 32.24 -8.70
CA TRP A 35 -20.41 31.75 -9.64
C TRP A 35 -20.79 32.81 -10.70
N LEU A 36 -21.00 34.06 -10.30
CA LEU A 36 -21.33 35.16 -11.21
C LEU A 36 -20.21 35.43 -12.22
N SER A 37 -18.95 35.33 -11.80
CA SER A 37 -17.80 35.47 -12.71
C SER A 37 -17.80 34.39 -13.81
N GLY A 38 -18.07 33.13 -13.45
CA GLY A 38 -18.22 32.03 -14.40
C GLY A 38 -19.41 32.20 -15.35
N TYR A 39 -20.55 32.68 -14.85
CA TYR A 39 -21.73 32.98 -15.66
C TYR A 39 -21.48 34.09 -16.69
N LEU A 40 -20.84 35.19 -16.29
CA LEU A 40 -20.49 36.30 -17.17
C LEU A 40 -19.44 35.89 -18.22
N TRP A 41 -18.45 35.09 -17.83
CA TRP A 41 -17.47 34.49 -18.74
C TRP A 41 -18.15 33.59 -19.80
N GLY A 42 -19.12 32.78 -19.38
CA GLY A 42 -19.92 31.95 -20.27
C GLY A 42 -20.73 32.74 -21.29
N ARG A 43 -21.33 33.87 -20.90
CA ARG A 43 -22.05 34.77 -21.83
C ARG A 43 -21.12 35.52 -22.79
N GLY A 44 -19.89 35.84 -22.37
CA GLY A 44 -18.89 36.46 -23.24
C GLY A 44 -18.45 35.59 -24.42
N ASN A 45 -18.57 34.27 -24.29
CA ASN A 45 -18.15 33.30 -25.32
C ASN A 45 -19.28 32.88 -26.28
N THR A 46 -20.50 33.40 -26.14
CA THR A 46 -21.63 33.04 -27.03
C THR A 46 -21.66 33.74 -28.40
N SER A 47 -20.67 34.56 -28.73
CA SER A 47 -20.63 35.28 -30.02
C SER A 47 -19.27 35.22 -30.70
N VAL A 48 -18.88 34.04 -31.18
CA VAL A 48 -18.00 33.92 -32.35
C VAL A 48 -18.55 32.82 -33.27
N GLN A 49 -19.37 33.21 -34.24
CA GLN A 49 -19.48 32.47 -35.49
C GLN A 49 -18.11 32.57 -36.18
N THR A 50 -17.30 31.52 -36.07
CA THR A 50 -16.11 31.34 -36.91
C THR A 50 -16.29 30.10 -37.77
N ALA A 51 -15.89 30.26 -39.03
CA ALA A 51 -15.99 29.28 -40.08
C ALA A 51 -15.43 27.90 -39.67
N ILE A 52 -16.13 26.88 -40.13
CA ILE A 52 -15.76 25.47 -40.02
C ILE A 52 -14.42 25.28 -40.75
N LEU A 53 -13.34 25.27 -39.99
CA LEU A 53 -12.20 24.41 -40.27
C LEU A 53 -12.52 23.07 -39.61
N PRO A 54 -12.24 21.92 -40.25
CA PRO A 54 -12.53 20.64 -39.63
C PRO A 54 -11.72 20.55 -38.33
N ALA A 55 -12.43 20.56 -37.21
CA ALA A 55 -11.86 20.17 -35.94
C ALA A 55 -11.26 18.77 -36.14
N SER A 56 -10.01 18.60 -35.72
CA SER A 56 -9.49 17.27 -35.45
C SER A 56 -10.43 16.68 -34.39
N ASN A 57 -11.29 15.76 -34.82
CA ASN A 57 -12.13 14.98 -33.92
C ASN A 57 -11.20 14.21 -32.99
N THR A 58 -10.91 14.76 -31.82
CA THR A 58 -10.53 13.93 -30.68
C THR A 58 -11.83 13.33 -30.20
N THR A 59 -12.22 12.24 -30.85
CA THR A 59 -13.23 11.35 -30.32
C THR A 59 -12.76 10.89 -28.94
N ASP A 60 -13.68 10.77 -27.98
CA ASP A 60 -13.49 10.12 -26.66
C ASP A 60 -12.82 8.72 -26.75
N SER A 61 -12.62 8.19 -27.97
CA SER A 61 -12.04 6.90 -28.31
C SER A 61 -10.54 6.75 -28.02
N ASP A 62 -9.80 7.85 -27.82
CA ASP A 62 -8.33 7.82 -27.78
C ASP A 62 -7.74 8.17 -26.39
N ILE A 63 -8.60 8.35 -25.37
CA ILE A 63 -8.14 8.58 -23.99
C ILE A 63 -7.54 7.28 -23.44
N ILE A 64 -6.33 7.40 -22.91
CA ILE A 64 -5.62 6.32 -22.23
C ILE A 64 -6.02 6.33 -20.76
N THR A 65 -6.74 5.29 -20.31
CA THR A 65 -7.09 5.12 -18.90
C THR A 65 -6.01 4.29 -18.22
N ILE A 66 -5.24 4.92 -17.33
CA ILE A 66 -4.23 4.27 -16.48
C ILE A 66 -4.88 4.02 -15.11
N ILE A 67 -4.95 2.76 -14.71
CA ILE A 67 -5.49 2.31 -13.42
C ILE A 67 -4.30 1.89 -12.55
N SER A 68 -4.10 2.61 -11.45
CA SER A 68 -3.17 2.20 -10.40
C SER A 68 -3.87 1.32 -9.38
N ALA A 69 -3.32 0.14 -9.14
CA ALA A 69 -3.70 -0.77 -8.05
C ALA A 69 -2.46 -0.99 -7.16
N SER A 70 -2.39 -0.30 -6.03
CA SER A 70 -1.20 -0.27 -5.18
C SER A 70 -1.56 -0.45 -3.71
N GLN A 71 -0.82 -1.30 -3.01
CA GLN A 71 -0.90 -1.36 -1.54
C GLN A 71 0.06 -0.37 -0.89
N THR A 72 1.31 -0.33 -1.36
CA THR A 72 2.43 0.39 -0.73
C THR A 72 3.03 1.46 -1.65
N GLY A 73 2.18 2.07 -2.48
CA GLY A 73 2.56 3.18 -3.36
C GLY A 73 3.43 2.85 -4.59
N ASN A 74 4.11 1.71 -4.66
CA ASN A 74 5.02 1.39 -5.78
C ASN A 74 4.31 1.39 -7.16
N ALA A 75 3.12 0.77 -7.27
CA ALA A 75 2.36 0.75 -8.53
C ALA A 75 1.84 2.15 -8.87
N ARG A 76 1.44 2.93 -7.85
CA ARG A 76 1.00 4.32 -8.00
C ARG A 76 2.11 5.21 -8.58
N ARG A 77 3.33 5.08 -8.06
CA ARG A 77 4.51 5.80 -8.58
C ARG A 77 4.81 5.47 -10.04
N VAL A 78 4.78 4.19 -10.41
CA VAL A 78 4.95 3.77 -11.81
C VAL A 78 3.88 4.40 -12.71
N CYS A 79 2.62 4.47 -12.25
CA CYS A 79 1.56 5.14 -13.00
C CYS A 79 1.75 6.65 -13.13
N GLU A 80 2.25 7.33 -12.09
CA GLU A 80 2.54 8.77 -12.11
C GLU A 80 3.69 9.12 -13.07
N GLU A 81 4.75 8.31 -13.06
CA GLU A 81 5.85 8.38 -14.02
C GLU A 81 5.35 8.14 -15.45
N LEU A 82 4.50 7.13 -15.64
CA LEU A 82 3.90 6.82 -16.94
C LEU A 82 3.01 7.95 -17.45
N LYS A 83 2.17 8.53 -16.58
CA LYS A 83 1.35 9.72 -16.89
C LYS A 83 2.23 10.87 -17.33
N THR A 84 3.29 11.17 -16.59
CA THR A 84 4.24 12.26 -16.92
C THR A 84 4.87 12.04 -18.29
N ARG A 85 5.32 10.81 -18.58
CA ARG A 85 5.87 10.43 -19.88
C ARG A 85 4.83 10.58 -21.00
N PHE A 86 3.64 10.06 -20.83
CA PHE A 86 2.58 10.14 -21.86
C PHE A 86 2.12 11.58 -22.14
N LEU A 87 2.02 12.42 -21.11
CA LEU A 87 1.73 13.85 -21.29
C LEU A 87 2.84 14.57 -22.07
N SER A 88 4.12 14.20 -21.85
CA SER A 88 5.23 14.75 -22.64
C SER A 88 5.16 14.38 -24.12
N GLU A 89 4.56 13.22 -24.42
CA GLU A 89 4.28 12.71 -25.76
C GLU A 89 2.91 13.15 -26.31
N LYS A 90 2.22 14.02 -25.56
CA LYS A 90 0.92 14.63 -25.87
C LYS A 90 -0.26 13.67 -25.92
N PHE A 91 -0.15 12.47 -25.37
CA PHE A 91 -1.31 11.58 -25.26
C PHE A 91 -2.35 12.15 -24.29
N ALA A 92 -3.64 11.91 -24.58
CA ALA A 92 -4.71 12.18 -23.62
C ALA A 92 -4.73 11.05 -22.58
N VAL A 93 -4.55 11.39 -21.30
CA VAL A 93 -4.39 10.40 -20.22
C VAL A 93 -5.34 10.71 -19.08
N ASN A 94 -6.04 9.69 -18.62
CA ASN A 94 -6.77 9.67 -17.37
C ASN A 94 -6.09 8.69 -16.40
N LEU A 95 -5.46 9.21 -15.34
CA LEU A 95 -4.91 8.38 -14.26
C LEU A 95 -5.92 8.32 -13.12
N VAL A 96 -6.28 7.11 -12.71
CA VAL A 96 -7.25 6.85 -11.64
C VAL A 96 -6.74 5.74 -10.72
N ASN A 97 -7.05 5.87 -9.43
CA ASN A 97 -6.83 4.80 -8.45
C ASN A 97 -7.91 3.72 -8.60
N ALA A 98 -7.57 2.44 -8.45
CA ALA A 98 -8.52 1.35 -8.61
C ALA A 98 -9.73 1.46 -7.66
N GLY A 99 -9.54 2.00 -6.45
CA GLY A 99 -10.62 2.22 -5.48
C GLY A 99 -11.58 3.35 -5.87
N GLU A 100 -11.12 4.29 -6.69
CA GLU A 100 -11.94 5.40 -7.21
C GLU A 100 -12.46 5.12 -8.63
N TYR A 101 -11.94 4.08 -9.27
CA TYR A 101 -12.34 3.68 -10.61
C TYR A 101 -13.73 3.06 -10.59
N LYS A 102 -14.66 3.68 -11.33
CA LYS A 102 -16.01 3.16 -11.53
C LYS A 102 -15.98 1.97 -12.50
N TYR A 103 -15.56 0.80 -12.03
CA TYR A 103 -15.26 -0.39 -12.83
C TYR A 103 -16.36 -0.83 -13.83
N LYS A 104 -17.62 -0.49 -13.58
CA LYS A 104 -18.73 -0.71 -14.55
C LYS A 104 -18.57 0.07 -15.86
N GLN A 105 -17.76 1.15 -15.88
CA GLN A 105 -17.49 1.95 -17.08
C GLN A 105 -16.45 1.31 -18.02
N LEU A 106 -15.78 0.23 -17.60
CA LEU A 106 -14.75 -0.46 -18.38
C LEU A 106 -15.21 -0.82 -19.80
N ALA A 107 -16.50 -1.16 -19.99
CA ALA A 107 -17.08 -1.47 -21.30
C ALA A 107 -16.97 -0.32 -22.32
N ARG A 108 -16.74 0.92 -21.87
CA ARG A 108 -16.61 2.12 -22.71
C ARG A 108 -15.16 2.45 -23.04
N GLU A 109 -14.21 1.92 -22.28
CA GLU A 109 -12.79 2.19 -22.44
C GLU A 109 -12.25 1.56 -23.72
N LYS A 110 -11.29 2.23 -24.37
CA LYS A 110 -10.63 1.73 -25.59
C LYS A 110 -9.17 1.37 -25.36
N ILE A 111 -8.49 2.10 -24.48
CA ILE A 111 -7.08 1.86 -24.13
C ILE A 111 -6.98 1.83 -22.60
N VAL A 112 -6.74 0.65 -22.04
CA VAL A 112 -6.68 0.44 -20.58
C VAL A 112 -5.29 -0.04 -20.18
N ILE A 113 -4.64 0.66 -19.27
CA ILE A 113 -3.35 0.26 -18.72
C ILE A 113 -3.53 -0.02 -17.25
N ILE A 114 -3.17 -1.21 -16.79
CA ILE A 114 -3.23 -1.59 -15.38
C ILE A 114 -1.81 -1.76 -14.86
N VAL A 115 -1.50 -1.08 -13.77
CA VAL A 115 -0.30 -1.34 -12.99
C VAL A 115 -0.75 -1.82 -11.62
N THR A 116 -0.40 -3.06 -11.27
CA THR A 116 -0.87 -3.69 -10.03
C THR A 116 0.26 -4.30 -9.22
N SER A 117 0.23 -4.13 -7.90
CA SER A 117 1.00 -5.00 -6.99
C SER A 117 0.21 -6.27 -6.66
N THR A 118 0.87 -7.32 -6.17
CA THR A 118 0.23 -8.53 -5.63
C THR A 118 0.39 -8.59 -4.11
N GLN A 119 -0.64 -8.99 -3.38
CA GLN A 119 -0.66 -9.08 -1.91
C GLN A 119 -0.81 -10.53 -1.43
N GLY A 120 -0.24 -10.81 -0.25
CA GLY A 120 -0.43 -12.06 0.48
C GLY A 120 -0.36 -13.31 -0.41
N ASP A 121 -1.47 -14.04 -0.44
CA ASP A 121 -1.63 -15.27 -1.22
C ASP A 121 -2.16 -15.00 -2.65
N GLY A 122 -1.56 -14.02 -3.34
CA GLY A 122 -1.85 -13.72 -4.74
C GLY A 122 -3.03 -12.79 -4.99
N GLU A 123 -3.55 -12.14 -3.96
CA GLU A 123 -4.68 -11.22 -4.07
C GLU A 123 -4.27 -9.90 -4.74
N PRO A 124 -5.20 -9.19 -5.40
CA PRO A 124 -4.97 -7.80 -5.80
C PRO A 124 -4.87 -6.90 -4.56
N PRO A 125 -4.35 -5.67 -4.70
CA PRO A 125 -4.37 -4.68 -3.63
C PRO A 125 -5.80 -4.38 -3.22
N GLU A 126 -5.99 -3.98 -1.96
CA GLU A 126 -7.32 -3.87 -1.36
C GLU A 126 -8.25 -2.95 -2.18
N GLU A 127 -7.70 -1.82 -2.65
CA GLU A 127 -8.39 -0.85 -3.50
C GLU A 127 -8.90 -1.42 -4.83
N ALA A 128 -8.33 -2.54 -5.31
CA ALA A 128 -8.67 -3.16 -6.58
C ALA A 128 -9.59 -4.39 -6.44
N VAL A 129 -9.93 -4.85 -5.22
CA VAL A 129 -10.70 -6.08 -5.00
C VAL A 129 -12.06 -6.05 -5.70
N ALA A 130 -12.80 -4.95 -5.59
CA ALA A 130 -14.12 -4.83 -6.25
C ALA A 130 -14.02 -4.90 -7.78
N PHE A 131 -13.01 -4.25 -8.35
CA PHE A 131 -12.73 -4.30 -9.79
C PHE A 131 -12.31 -5.71 -10.23
N TYR A 132 -11.44 -6.35 -9.46
CA TYR A 132 -10.99 -7.72 -9.69
C TYR A 132 -12.14 -8.72 -9.67
N LYS A 133 -13.02 -8.66 -8.65
CA LYS A 133 -14.23 -9.51 -8.55
C LYS A 133 -15.16 -9.30 -9.74
N TYR A 134 -15.37 -8.05 -10.17
CA TYR A 134 -16.19 -7.74 -11.35
C TYR A 134 -15.66 -8.41 -12.63
N LEU A 135 -14.35 -8.39 -12.87
CA LEU A 135 -13.72 -9.08 -14.00
C LEU A 135 -13.81 -10.62 -13.90
N HIS A 136 -13.91 -11.20 -12.71
CA HIS A 136 -14.09 -12.65 -12.55
C HIS A 136 -15.56 -13.10 -12.58
N SER A 137 -16.49 -12.15 -12.51
CA SER A 137 -17.93 -12.44 -12.45
C SER A 137 -18.52 -12.75 -13.82
N ALA A 138 -19.72 -13.36 -13.82
CA ALA A 138 -20.54 -13.50 -15.02
C ALA A 138 -20.98 -12.16 -15.64
N LYS A 139 -20.84 -11.05 -14.90
CA LYS A 139 -21.17 -9.68 -15.32
C LYS A 139 -19.99 -8.98 -16.02
N ARG A 140 -18.86 -9.68 -16.24
CA ARG A 140 -17.70 -9.17 -16.99
C ARG A 140 -18.12 -8.59 -18.35
N PRO A 141 -17.64 -7.40 -18.73
CA PRO A 141 -18.03 -6.77 -20.00
C PRO A 141 -17.32 -7.42 -21.20
N ASP A 142 -17.90 -7.24 -22.39
CA ASP A 142 -17.22 -7.51 -23.66
C ASP A 142 -16.26 -6.35 -23.99
N LEU A 143 -15.00 -6.69 -24.23
CA LEU A 143 -13.90 -5.78 -24.53
C LEU A 143 -13.27 -6.06 -25.90
N SER A 144 -13.98 -6.73 -26.82
CA SER A 144 -13.50 -7.08 -28.17
C SER A 144 -12.97 -5.91 -29.02
N GLY A 145 -13.31 -4.66 -28.64
CA GLY A 145 -12.82 -3.44 -29.29
C GLY A 145 -11.80 -2.62 -28.48
N ALA A 146 -11.36 -3.13 -27.33
CA ALA A 146 -10.41 -2.46 -26.45
C ALA A 146 -9.02 -3.09 -26.56
N VAL A 147 -8.01 -2.30 -26.21
CA VAL A 147 -6.63 -2.76 -26.06
C VAL A 147 -6.12 -2.48 -24.67
N TYR A 148 -5.18 -3.30 -24.21
CA TYR A 148 -4.69 -3.19 -22.86
C TYR A 148 -3.21 -3.49 -22.69
N ALA A 149 -2.62 -3.06 -21.57
CA ALA A 149 -1.31 -3.50 -21.12
C ALA A 149 -1.31 -3.66 -19.60
N VAL A 150 -0.57 -4.65 -19.10
CA VAL A 150 -0.44 -4.91 -17.65
C VAL A 150 1.03 -4.88 -17.24
N PHE A 151 1.33 -4.13 -16.19
CA PHE A 151 2.59 -4.20 -15.45
C PHE A 151 2.31 -4.72 -14.04
N SER A 152 2.91 -5.84 -13.68
CA SER A 152 2.71 -6.50 -12.40
C SER A 152 3.94 -6.32 -11.52
N LEU A 153 3.73 -5.89 -10.28
CA LEU A 153 4.73 -5.87 -9.23
C LEU A 153 4.48 -7.03 -8.26
N GLY A 154 5.54 -7.78 -7.95
CA GLY A 154 5.48 -8.88 -7.00
C GLY A 154 6.83 -9.09 -6.30
N ASP A 155 6.89 -10.15 -5.51
CA ASP A 155 8.09 -10.59 -4.82
C ASP A 155 8.27 -12.09 -5.10
N SER A 156 9.37 -12.47 -5.75
CA SER A 156 9.62 -13.85 -6.17
C SER A 156 9.94 -14.83 -5.03
N SER A 157 10.02 -14.35 -3.78
CA SER A 157 10.07 -15.20 -2.58
C SER A 157 8.70 -15.77 -2.20
N TYR A 158 7.62 -15.27 -2.81
CA TYR A 158 6.26 -15.76 -2.63
C TYR A 158 5.86 -16.73 -3.74
N GLU A 159 5.02 -17.71 -3.40
CA GLU A 159 4.53 -18.74 -4.34
C GLU A 159 3.74 -18.14 -5.51
N LYS A 160 2.87 -17.17 -5.20
CA LYS A 160 1.98 -16.50 -6.16
C LYS A 160 2.60 -15.20 -6.67
N PHE A 161 3.83 -15.29 -7.17
CA PHE A 161 4.56 -14.15 -7.73
C PHE A 161 3.77 -13.48 -8.86
N CYS A 162 3.49 -12.18 -8.73
CA CYS A 162 2.77 -11.36 -9.71
C CYS A 162 1.34 -11.81 -10.06
N GLN A 163 0.73 -12.68 -9.23
CA GLN A 163 -0.55 -13.33 -9.51
C GLN A 163 -1.68 -12.34 -9.84
N ALA A 164 -1.81 -11.23 -9.12
CA ALA A 164 -2.85 -10.25 -9.41
C ALA A 164 -2.74 -9.70 -10.85
N GLY A 165 -1.52 -9.41 -11.32
CA GLY A 165 -1.30 -8.97 -12.70
C GLY A 165 -1.51 -10.08 -13.73
N ILE A 166 -1.17 -11.33 -13.39
CA ILE A 166 -1.48 -12.51 -14.22
C ILE A 166 -3.00 -12.63 -14.41
N ASP A 167 -3.76 -12.45 -13.34
CA ASP A 167 -5.21 -12.57 -13.35
C ASP A 167 -5.86 -11.42 -14.13
N PHE A 168 -5.43 -10.17 -13.93
CA PHE A 168 -5.92 -9.04 -14.73
C PHE A 168 -5.67 -9.24 -16.23
N ASP A 169 -4.45 -9.63 -16.61
CA ASP A 169 -4.07 -9.92 -17.99
C ASP A 169 -4.95 -11.04 -18.59
N THR A 170 -5.11 -12.13 -17.85
CA THR A 170 -5.94 -13.28 -18.24
C THR A 170 -7.41 -12.89 -18.42
N GLN A 171 -7.99 -12.15 -17.47
CA GLN A 171 -9.40 -11.76 -17.53
C GLN A 171 -9.68 -10.71 -18.60
N LEU A 172 -8.77 -9.78 -18.86
CA LEU A 172 -8.90 -8.81 -19.96
C LEU A 172 -8.85 -9.51 -21.32
N ALA A 173 -7.93 -10.46 -21.50
CA ALA A 173 -7.91 -11.30 -22.70
C ALA A 173 -9.20 -12.13 -22.86
N ALA A 174 -9.67 -12.75 -21.77
CA ALA A 174 -10.91 -13.53 -21.76
C ALA A 174 -12.17 -12.68 -22.01
N ALA A 175 -12.10 -11.37 -21.78
CA ALA A 175 -13.12 -10.40 -22.15
C ALA A 175 -13.06 -9.97 -23.63
N GLY A 176 -12.05 -10.39 -24.39
CA GLY A 176 -11.87 -10.05 -25.81
C GLY A 176 -10.90 -8.90 -26.08
N ALA A 177 -10.33 -8.26 -25.05
CA ALA A 177 -9.38 -7.17 -25.25
C ALA A 177 -8.06 -7.69 -25.87
N THR A 178 -7.40 -6.85 -26.68
CA THR A 178 -6.12 -7.20 -27.31
C THR A 178 -4.94 -6.58 -26.55
N ALA A 179 -3.96 -7.38 -26.15
CA ALA A 179 -2.75 -6.87 -25.49
C ALA A 179 -1.90 -6.01 -26.43
N LEU A 180 -1.48 -4.83 -25.96
CA LEU A 180 -0.53 -3.93 -26.64
C LEU A 180 0.90 -4.46 -26.55
N LEU A 181 1.23 -5.08 -25.41
CA LEU A 181 2.51 -5.68 -25.09
C LEU A 181 2.27 -6.92 -24.21
N PRO A 182 3.19 -7.89 -24.20
CA PRO A 182 3.19 -8.92 -23.18
C PRO A 182 3.21 -8.30 -21.77
N ARG A 183 2.49 -8.90 -20.84
CA ARG A 183 2.58 -8.57 -19.41
C ARG A 183 4.03 -8.62 -18.95
N THR A 184 4.42 -7.66 -18.11
CA THR A 184 5.71 -7.65 -17.44
C THR A 184 5.51 -7.96 -15.96
N ASP A 185 6.21 -8.99 -15.46
CA ASP A 185 6.21 -9.41 -14.06
C ASP A 185 7.52 -8.96 -13.43
N ALA A 186 7.47 -7.91 -12.60
CA ALA A 186 8.64 -7.28 -11.98
C ALA A 186 8.77 -7.67 -10.50
N ASP A 187 10.00 -7.95 -10.08
CA ASP A 187 10.36 -8.25 -8.68
C ASP A 187 10.60 -6.94 -7.89
N VAL A 188 11.09 -7.04 -6.65
CA VAL A 188 11.30 -5.89 -5.73
C VAL A 188 12.17 -4.77 -6.29
N ASP A 189 13.05 -5.06 -7.24
CA ASP A 189 13.90 -4.15 -8.01
C ASP A 189 13.25 -3.73 -9.36
N TYR A 190 11.97 -3.38 -9.31
CA TYR A 190 11.13 -3.16 -10.49
C TYR A 190 11.50 -1.96 -11.37
N GLN A 191 12.25 -0.97 -10.87
CA GLN A 191 12.41 0.33 -11.53
C GLN A 191 13.01 0.23 -12.95
N PRO A 192 14.07 -0.57 -13.21
CA PRO A 192 14.59 -0.74 -14.57
C PRO A 192 13.58 -1.40 -15.51
N ALA A 193 12.83 -2.40 -15.02
CA ALA A 193 11.79 -3.07 -15.80
C ALA A 193 10.63 -2.11 -16.13
N ALA A 194 10.21 -1.29 -15.16
CA ALA A 194 9.17 -0.27 -15.34
C ALA A 194 9.59 0.78 -16.39
N ALA A 195 10.83 1.28 -16.32
CA ALA A 195 11.35 2.26 -17.28
C ALA A 195 11.34 1.70 -18.72
N ALA A 196 11.87 0.49 -18.90
CA ALA A 196 11.93 -0.18 -20.20
C ALA A 196 10.53 -0.51 -20.75
N TRP A 197 9.63 -1.00 -19.89
CA TRP A 197 8.24 -1.29 -20.25
C TRP A 197 7.50 -0.03 -20.68
N ALA A 198 7.65 1.07 -19.94
CA ALA A 198 7.02 2.34 -20.26
C ALA A 198 7.56 2.94 -21.58
N ASP A 199 8.85 2.75 -21.90
CA ASP A 199 9.42 3.14 -23.20
C ASP A 199 8.81 2.33 -24.35
N ALA A 200 8.75 0.99 -24.19
CA ALA A 200 8.15 0.11 -25.19
C ALA A 200 6.67 0.44 -25.41
N LEU A 201 5.92 0.67 -24.34
CA LEU A 201 4.49 0.98 -24.41
C LEU A 201 4.24 2.31 -25.14
N THR A 202 5.08 3.32 -24.85
CA THR A 202 5.04 4.61 -25.55
C THR A 202 5.25 4.42 -27.06
N GLN A 203 6.21 3.59 -27.47
CA GLN A 203 6.46 3.33 -28.89
C GLN A 203 5.28 2.61 -29.57
N VAL A 204 4.68 1.62 -28.91
CA VAL A 204 3.49 0.92 -29.43
C VAL A 204 2.31 1.86 -29.62
N LEU A 205 2.05 2.74 -28.64
CA LEU A 205 0.96 3.72 -28.71
C LEU A 205 1.19 4.72 -29.85
N LYS A 206 2.43 5.20 -30.05
CA LYS A 206 2.79 6.04 -31.19
C LYS A 206 2.55 5.35 -32.52
N ALA A 207 2.99 4.08 -32.65
CA ALA A 207 2.82 3.30 -33.87
C ALA A 207 1.35 3.05 -34.21
N ARG A 208 0.48 2.98 -33.20
CA ARG A 208 -0.98 2.85 -33.36
C ARG A 208 -1.66 4.15 -33.82
N GLY A 209 -0.95 5.28 -33.80
CA GLY A 209 -1.49 6.57 -34.19
C GLY A 209 -2.40 7.21 -33.14
N VAL A 210 -2.26 6.81 -31.86
CA VAL A 210 -2.94 7.49 -30.74
C VAL A 210 -2.53 8.97 -30.78
N SER A 211 -3.47 9.83 -31.15
CA SER A 211 -3.16 11.21 -31.52
C SER A 211 -3.14 12.13 -30.32
N ALA A 212 -2.44 13.25 -30.48
CA ALA A 212 -2.32 14.27 -29.45
C ALA A 212 -3.69 14.88 -29.13
N GLY A 213 -4.27 14.50 -27.99
CA GLY A 213 -5.43 15.21 -27.46
C GLY A 213 -4.99 16.56 -26.91
N ASN A 214 -5.81 17.60 -27.09
CA ASN A 214 -5.61 18.82 -26.32
C ASN A 214 -5.77 18.44 -24.83
N PRO A 215 -4.77 18.69 -23.97
CA PRO A 215 -4.89 18.35 -22.57
C PRO A 215 -6.07 19.14 -21.99
N GLN A 216 -7.17 18.47 -21.69
CA GLN A 216 -8.08 18.98 -20.67
C GLN A 216 -7.30 18.90 -19.37
N GLN A 217 -6.68 20.01 -18.99
CA GLN A 217 -6.25 20.25 -17.63
C GLN A 217 -7.51 20.22 -16.75
N THR A 218 -7.86 19.04 -16.24
CA THR A 218 -8.53 18.96 -14.96
C THR A 218 -7.52 19.45 -13.92
N THR A 219 -7.51 20.76 -13.70
CA THR A 219 -6.93 21.34 -12.49
C THR A 219 -7.75 20.82 -11.32
N VAL A 220 -7.33 19.67 -10.79
CA VAL A 220 -7.69 19.29 -9.43
C VAL A 220 -7.18 20.43 -8.56
N PRO A 221 -8.01 21.04 -7.68
CA PRO A 221 -7.49 21.98 -6.70
C PRO A 221 -6.37 21.25 -5.97
N ALA A 222 -5.16 21.82 -5.97
CA ALA A 222 -4.10 21.33 -5.13
C ALA A 222 -4.60 21.46 -3.68
N ALA A 223 -5.09 20.35 -3.12
CA ALA A 223 -5.12 20.22 -1.69
C ALA A 223 -3.68 20.47 -1.24
N THR A 224 -3.48 21.37 -0.29
CA THR A 224 -2.21 21.53 0.41
C THR A 224 -1.95 20.26 1.21
N VAL A 225 -1.54 19.19 0.52
CA VAL A 225 -0.94 18.03 1.14
C VAL A 225 0.39 18.53 1.67
N THR A 226 0.54 18.50 2.98
CA THR A 226 1.84 18.68 3.62
C THR A 226 2.64 17.42 3.27
N GLU A 227 3.20 17.37 2.06
CA GLU A 227 4.01 16.21 1.65
C GLU A 227 5.17 16.08 2.62
N ASN A 228 5.30 14.88 3.21
CA ASN A 228 6.46 14.55 4.01
C ASN A 228 7.71 14.74 3.14
N ARG A 229 8.63 15.58 3.60
CA ARG A 229 9.93 15.80 2.94
C ARG A 229 10.80 14.54 2.87
N TYR A 230 10.41 13.49 3.61
CA TYR A 230 11.12 12.23 3.71
C TYR A 230 10.39 11.17 2.90
N SER A 231 11.14 10.44 2.09
CA SER A 231 10.64 9.36 1.25
C SER A 231 11.42 8.08 1.49
N LYS A 232 11.03 6.99 0.82
CA LYS A 232 11.79 5.75 0.80
C LYS A 232 13.25 5.97 0.36
N GLU A 233 13.47 6.81 -0.64
CA GLU A 233 14.77 7.12 -1.24
C GLU A 233 15.59 8.12 -0.40
N ALA A 234 14.90 9.01 0.34
CA ALA A 234 15.49 9.99 1.23
C ALA A 234 14.84 9.90 2.63
N PRO A 235 15.13 8.84 3.42
CA PRO A 235 14.48 8.63 4.71
C PRO A 235 14.99 9.60 5.78
N LEU A 236 14.15 9.86 6.78
CA LEU A 236 14.53 10.52 8.02
C LEU A 236 15.46 9.60 8.81
N THR A 237 16.53 10.11 9.39
CA THR A 237 17.26 9.41 10.47
C THR A 237 16.65 9.85 11.80
N ALA A 238 15.89 8.94 12.41
CA ALA A 238 15.20 9.10 13.69
C ALA A 238 15.89 8.28 14.78
N SER A 239 15.44 8.38 16.04
CA SER A 239 16.02 7.63 17.16
C SER A 239 15.03 6.62 17.75
N LEU A 240 15.50 5.41 18.05
CA LEU A 240 14.73 4.42 18.82
C LEU A 240 14.64 4.88 20.28
N SER A 241 13.49 5.34 20.76
CA SER A 241 13.32 5.80 22.15
C SER A 241 12.99 4.67 23.11
N VAL A 242 12.08 3.76 22.73
CA VAL A 242 11.64 2.65 23.59
C VAL A 242 11.62 1.33 22.84
N ASN A 243 12.10 0.26 23.51
CA ASN A 243 11.91 -1.12 23.10
C ASN A 243 11.41 -2.00 24.26
N GLN A 244 10.09 -2.17 24.35
CA GLN A 244 9.45 -2.87 25.46
C GLN A 244 8.75 -4.15 25.01
N LYS A 245 9.05 -5.28 25.66
CA LYS A 245 8.23 -6.50 25.52
C LYS A 245 6.87 -6.32 26.17
N ILE A 246 5.80 -6.51 25.39
CA ILE A 246 4.40 -6.35 25.82
C ILE A 246 3.62 -7.68 25.86
N THR A 247 4.27 -8.80 25.57
CA THR A 247 3.77 -10.13 25.93
C THR A 247 4.32 -10.59 27.28
N GLY A 248 3.60 -11.49 27.92
CA GLY A 248 3.97 -12.10 29.19
C GLY A 248 5.28 -12.88 29.10
N ARG A 249 5.85 -13.17 30.28
CA ARG A 249 7.18 -13.78 30.39
C ARG A 249 7.25 -15.14 29.72
N ASN A 250 6.15 -15.91 29.77
CA ASN A 250 6.08 -17.27 29.25
C ASN A 250 5.39 -17.34 27.89
N SER A 251 5.02 -16.20 27.30
CA SER A 251 4.49 -16.17 25.94
C SER A 251 5.50 -16.77 24.97
N LEU A 252 4.99 -17.63 24.09
CA LEU A 252 5.73 -18.17 22.94
C LEU A 252 5.97 -17.11 21.87
N LYS A 253 5.24 -15.99 21.92
CA LYS A 253 5.40 -14.85 21.03
C LYS A 253 6.24 -13.78 21.72
N ASP A 254 7.12 -13.19 20.94
CA ASP A 254 7.84 -11.98 21.34
C ASP A 254 7.23 -10.81 20.59
N VAL A 255 6.41 -9.99 21.26
CA VAL A 255 5.84 -8.77 20.67
C VAL A 255 6.37 -7.57 21.43
N ARG A 256 6.89 -6.60 20.69
CA ARG A 256 7.49 -5.37 21.20
C ARG A 256 6.61 -4.17 20.91
N HIS A 257 6.47 -3.31 21.91
CA HIS A 257 6.15 -1.91 21.72
C HIS A 257 7.45 -1.18 21.41
N ILE A 258 7.50 -0.52 20.26
CA ILE A 258 8.66 0.22 19.79
C ILE A 258 8.24 1.67 19.61
N GLU A 259 9.02 2.61 20.13
CA GLU A 259 8.79 4.04 19.92
C GLU A 259 9.97 4.63 19.15
N ILE A 260 9.69 5.39 18.10
CA ILE A 260 10.67 6.09 17.29
C ILE A 260 10.42 7.59 17.46
N SER A 261 11.37 8.32 18.05
CA SER A 261 11.30 9.78 18.16
C SER A 261 11.79 10.42 16.87
N ALA A 262 10.91 11.21 16.26
CA ALA A 262 11.22 12.00 15.08
C ALA A 262 11.77 13.40 15.43
N GLY A 263 11.76 13.81 16.70
CA GLY A 263 12.21 15.12 17.16
C GLY A 263 11.56 16.27 16.38
N ASP A 264 12.31 17.35 16.17
CA ASP A 264 11.84 18.52 15.40
C ASP A 264 11.88 18.31 13.87
N SER A 265 11.77 17.06 13.41
CA SER A 265 11.84 16.73 11.97
C SER A 265 10.63 17.25 11.18
N GLY A 266 9.53 17.61 11.83
CA GLY A 266 8.29 18.00 11.17
C GLY A 266 7.69 16.86 10.33
N LEU A 267 7.98 15.60 10.70
CA LEU A 267 7.35 14.44 10.09
C LEU A 267 5.87 14.38 10.51
N HIS A 268 4.99 14.21 9.55
CA HIS A 268 3.54 14.13 9.79
C HIS A 268 3.02 12.75 9.45
N TYR A 269 2.15 12.20 10.30
CA TYR A 269 1.49 10.91 10.05
C TYR A 269 0.08 10.92 10.60
N GLN A 270 -0.77 10.06 10.05
CA GLN A 270 -2.14 9.89 10.50
C GLN A 270 -2.39 8.45 10.97
N PRO A 271 -3.33 8.22 11.90
CA PRO A 271 -3.76 6.87 12.24
C PRO A 271 -4.12 6.06 10.99
N GLY A 272 -3.54 4.86 10.90
CA GLY A 272 -3.67 3.96 9.75
C GLY A 272 -2.54 4.05 8.72
N ASP A 273 -1.65 5.05 8.82
CA ASP A 273 -0.40 5.05 8.06
C ASP A 273 0.55 3.93 8.49
N SER A 274 1.50 3.63 7.61
CA SER A 274 2.61 2.72 7.90
C SER A 274 3.93 3.46 8.01
N LEU A 275 4.80 3.00 8.92
CA LEU A 275 6.19 3.44 9.00
C LEU A 275 7.07 2.47 8.22
N GLY A 276 7.75 2.97 7.19
CA GLY A 276 8.80 2.24 6.49
C GLY A 276 10.10 2.33 7.26
N VAL A 277 10.64 1.18 7.68
CA VAL A 277 11.89 1.06 8.44
C VAL A 277 12.96 0.45 7.56
N TRP A 278 14.01 1.21 7.29
CA TRP A 278 15.24 0.71 6.70
C TRP A 278 16.11 0.08 7.79
N PHE A 279 16.25 -1.24 7.74
CA PHE A 279 17.04 -2.00 8.70
C PHE A 279 18.47 -2.26 8.21
N GLU A 280 19.34 -2.65 9.14
CA GLU A 280 20.65 -3.24 8.84
C GLU A 280 20.63 -4.73 9.23
N ASN A 281 21.23 -5.59 8.39
CA ASN A 281 21.39 -7.00 8.74
C ASN A 281 22.33 -7.17 9.94
N ASP A 282 22.14 -8.26 10.70
CA ASP A 282 23.05 -8.63 11.78
C ASP A 282 24.50 -8.71 11.29
N PRO A 283 25.43 -7.90 11.83
CA PRO A 283 26.84 -7.97 11.48
C PRO A 283 27.43 -9.38 11.66
N ALA A 284 26.96 -10.16 12.64
CA ALA A 284 27.41 -11.52 12.85
C ALA A 284 26.96 -12.48 11.73
N LEU A 285 25.76 -12.27 11.17
CA LEU A 285 25.29 -13.01 9.99
C LEU A 285 26.12 -12.66 8.75
N ALA A 286 26.45 -11.38 8.55
CA ALA A 286 27.32 -10.96 7.46
C ALA A 286 28.72 -11.60 7.57
N ASP A 287 29.30 -11.59 8.78
CA ASP A 287 30.60 -12.21 9.06
C ASP A 287 30.57 -13.74 8.89
N GLU A 288 29.46 -14.39 9.25
CA GLU A 288 29.23 -15.82 8.99
C GLU A 288 29.23 -16.11 7.49
N ILE A 289 28.50 -15.33 6.68
CA ILE A 289 28.43 -15.51 5.22
C ILE A 289 29.80 -15.31 4.58
N ILE A 290 30.53 -14.26 4.96
CA ILE A 290 31.89 -14.00 4.47
C ILE A 290 32.81 -15.20 4.77
N SER A 291 32.70 -15.75 5.98
CA SER A 291 33.47 -16.92 6.41
C SER A 291 33.14 -18.16 5.59
N LEU A 292 31.85 -18.39 5.29
CA LEU A 292 31.38 -19.52 4.48
C LEU A 292 31.88 -19.44 3.03
N LEU A 293 31.98 -18.23 2.48
CA LEU A 293 32.50 -17.99 1.13
C LEU A 293 34.03 -18.03 1.06
N HIS A 294 34.72 -18.02 2.20
CA HIS A 294 36.16 -17.77 2.29
C HIS A 294 36.59 -16.47 1.58
N ALA A 295 35.75 -15.44 1.66
CA ALA A 295 35.98 -14.15 1.02
C ALA A 295 36.73 -13.18 1.96
N ASP A 296 37.34 -12.14 1.39
CA ASP A 296 37.86 -11.01 2.15
C ASP A 296 36.71 -10.03 2.47
N ALA A 297 36.51 -9.73 3.75
CA ALA A 297 35.50 -8.78 4.21
C ALA A 297 35.71 -7.36 3.65
N ALA A 298 36.96 -7.00 3.37
CA ALA A 298 37.35 -5.71 2.81
C ALA A 298 37.38 -5.69 1.29
N ALA A 299 37.04 -6.80 0.61
CA ALA A 299 36.97 -6.83 -0.85
C ALA A 299 36.02 -5.74 -1.35
N GLU A 300 36.51 -4.91 -2.28
CA GLU A 300 35.70 -3.88 -2.92
C GLU A 300 34.74 -4.52 -3.93
N ILE A 301 33.46 -4.19 -3.79
CA ILE A 301 32.40 -4.59 -4.71
C ILE A 301 31.56 -3.37 -5.10
N THR A 302 30.84 -3.49 -6.20
CA THR A 302 29.91 -2.47 -6.68
C THR A 302 28.48 -2.95 -6.49
N VAL A 303 27.68 -2.16 -5.77
CA VAL A 303 26.25 -2.39 -5.59
C VAL A 303 25.51 -1.12 -6.03
N SER A 304 24.58 -1.27 -6.98
CA SER A 304 23.80 -0.15 -7.54
C SER A 304 24.65 1.05 -8.00
N GLY A 305 25.84 0.79 -8.55
CA GLY A 305 26.76 1.82 -9.03
C GLY A 305 27.65 2.46 -7.96
N HIS A 306 27.55 2.03 -6.69
CA HIS A 306 28.39 2.51 -5.59
C HIS A 306 29.40 1.45 -5.15
N THR A 307 30.67 1.85 -5.01
CA THR A 307 31.74 0.99 -4.49
C THR A 307 31.70 0.97 -2.96
N CYS A 308 31.69 -0.23 -2.38
CA CYS A 308 31.75 -0.45 -0.94
C CYS A 308 32.44 -1.77 -0.62
N THR A 309 32.73 -2.02 0.66
CA THR A 309 33.27 -3.32 1.09
C THR A 309 32.19 -4.39 1.05
N LEU A 310 32.57 -5.65 0.78
CA LEU A 310 31.66 -6.79 0.85
C LEU A 310 30.87 -6.81 2.16
N ARG A 311 31.56 -6.62 3.30
CA ARG A 311 30.91 -6.58 4.61
C ARG A 311 29.89 -5.44 4.73
N GLY A 312 30.23 -4.24 4.25
CA GLY A 312 29.30 -3.10 4.26
C GLY A 312 28.06 -3.34 3.42
N ALA A 313 28.22 -3.94 2.24
CA ALA A 313 27.12 -4.28 1.35
C ALA A 313 26.19 -5.33 1.95
N LEU A 314 26.73 -6.40 2.54
CA LEU A 314 25.95 -7.43 3.19
C LEU A 314 25.13 -6.87 4.37
N ILE A 315 25.66 -5.87 5.09
CA ILE A 315 24.94 -5.25 6.21
C ILE A 315 23.82 -4.31 5.73
N ARG A 316 24.06 -3.49 4.69
CA ARG A 316 23.18 -2.33 4.38
C ARG A 316 22.43 -2.40 3.07
N HIS A 317 22.83 -3.26 2.15
CA HIS A 317 22.42 -3.17 0.74
C HIS A 317 21.87 -4.46 0.17
N LEU A 318 22.16 -5.62 0.76
CA LEU A 318 21.79 -6.94 0.23
C LEU A 318 20.92 -7.72 1.21
N GLU A 319 19.89 -8.40 0.71
CA GLU A 319 18.98 -9.23 1.50
C GLU A 319 19.65 -10.56 1.89
N LEU A 320 19.71 -10.85 3.19
CA LEU A 320 20.37 -12.04 3.74
C LEU A 320 19.40 -12.98 4.49
N THR A 321 18.29 -12.43 4.97
CA THR A 321 17.36 -13.11 5.87
C THR A 321 16.23 -13.81 5.13
N GLN A 322 15.92 -13.38 3.91
CA GLN A 322 14.96 -14.04 3.02
C GLN A 322 15.65 -14.56 1.75
N ASN A 323 15.56 -15.88 1.54
CA ASN A 323 16.03 -16.51 0.32
C ASN A 323 14.90 -16.55 -0.75
N ASN A 324 15.26 -16.64 -2.03
CA ASN A 324 14.30 -16.82 -3.12
C ASN A 324 14.83 -17.79 -4.18
N GLY A 325 13.93 -18.28 -5.05
CA GLY A 325 14.30 -19.26 -6.09
C GLY A 325 15.31 -18.74 -7.11
N GLY A 326 15.33 -17.43 -7.38
CA GLY A 326 16.31 -16.79 -8.28
C GLY A 326 17.72 -16.82 -7.71
N THR A 327 17.88 -16.48 -6.42
CA THR A 327 19.16 -16.55 -5.70
C THR A 327 19.65 -17.99 -5.62
N VAL A 328 18.77 -18.96 -5.33
CA VAL A 328 19.11 -20.40 -5.36
C VAL A 328 19.61 -20.82 -6.74
N SER A 329 18.87 -20.48 -7.80
CA SER A 329 19.23 -20.86 -9.18
C SER A 329 20.56 -20.24 -9.62
N LYS A 330 20.79 -18.97 -9.32
CA LYS A 330 22.05 -18.28 -9.65
C LYS A 330 23.22 -18.84 -8.81
N TYR A 331 23.01 -19.13 -7.53
CA TYR A 331 24.04 -19.75 -6.70
C TYR A 331 24.37 -21.18 -7.16
N ALA A 332 23.38 -21.95 -7.61
CA ALA A 332 23.59 -23.27 -8.19
C ALA A 332 24.55 -23.20 -9.41
N GLN A 333 24.40 -22.17 -10.26
CA GLN A 333 25.31 -21.93 -11.38
C GLN A 333 26.73 -21.54 -10.92
N LEU A 334 26.87 -20.76 -9.84
CA LEU A 334 28.18 -20.39 -9.29
C LEU A 334 28.88 -21.54 -8.56
N SER A 335 28.11 -22.36 -7.84
CA SER A 335 28.63 -23.47 -7.03
C SER A 335 28.85 -24.75 -7.83
N GLN A 336 28.09 -24.95 -8.91
CA GLN A 336 28.03 -26.21 -9.67
C GLN A 336 27.73 -27.42 -8.77
N HIS A 337 27.03 -27.21 -7.66
CA HIS A 337 26.72 -28.26 -6.70
C HIS A 337 25.56 -29.13 -7.21
N ASP A 338 25.76 -30.44 -7.37
CA ASP A 338 24.80 -31.36 -8.01
C ASP A 338 23.37 -31.23 -7.47
N ALA A 339 23.20 -31.17 -6.14
CA ALA A 339 21.88 -31.08 -5.52
C ALA A 339 21.16 -29.75 -5.83
N LEU A 340 21.89 -28.64 -5.92
CA LEU A 340 21.30 -27.34 -6.27
C LEU A 340 21.08 -27.23 -7.78
N SER A 341 21.98 -27.79 -8.58
CA SER A 341 21.87 -27.85 -10.04
C SER A 341 20.60 -28.58 -10.49
N ALA A 342 20.18 -29.62 -9.75
CA ALA A 342 18.92 -30.33 -9.98
C ALA A 342 17.67 -29.46 -9.79
N LEU A 343 17.77 -28.36 -9.02
CA LEU A 343 16.66 -27.44 -8.76
C LEU A 343 16.52 -26.36 -9.85
N ILE A 344 17.56 -26.10 -10.66
CA ILE A 344 17.57 -24.98 -11.64
C ILE A 344 16.42 -25.10 -12.65
N SER A 345 16.11 -26.33 -13.09
CA SER A 345 15.07 -26.57 -14.11
C SER A 345 13.65 -26.46 -13.58
N ASP A 346 13.47 -26.48 -12.25
CA ASP A 346 12.15 -26.43 -11.61
C ASP A 346 12.07 -25.21 -10.67
N LYS A 347 11.44 -24.14 -11.18
CA LYS A 347 11.25 -22.89 -10.43
C LYS A 347 10.51 -23.10 -9.10
N GLN A 348 9.56 -24.03 -9.04
CA GLN A 348 8.80 -24.31 -7.82
C GLN A 348 9.64 -25.08 -6.82
N ALA A 349 10.45 -26.05 -7.27
CA ALA A 349 11.39 -26.74 -6.40
C ALA A 349 12.45 -25.78 -5.82
N ALA A 350 12.99 -24.87 -6.63
CA ALA A 350 13.94 -23.86 -6.19
C ALA A 350 13.32 -22.90 -5.15
N LEU A 351 12.07 -22.47 -5.37
CA LEU A 351 11.34 -21.64 -4.43
C LEU A 351 11.08 -22.36 -3.09
N HIS A 352 10.58 -23.59 -3.14
CA HIS A 352 10.30 -24.37 -1.93
C HIS A 352 11.58 -24.67 -1.13
N TYR A 353 12.70 -24.88 -1.82
CA TYR A 353 14.00 -24.99 -1.18
C TYR A 353 14.38 -23.67 -0.49
N ALA A 354 14.22 -22.53 -1.17
CA ALA A 354 14.53 -21.21 -0.63
C ALA A 354 13.71 -20.87 0.62
N GLN A 355 12.40 -21.17 0.62
CA GLN A 355 11.50 -20.91 1.75
C GLN A 355 11.90 -21.65 3.03
N LYS A 356 12.62 -22.77 2.91
CA LYS A 356 13.07 -23.60 4.04
C LYS A 356 14.54 -23.39 4.37
N THR A 357 15.29 -22.76 3.49
CA THR A 357 16.75 -22.72 3.57
C THR A 357 17.23 -21.27 3.44
N PRO A 358 17.54 -20.60 4.57
CA PRO A 358 18.16 -19.28 4.56
C PRO A 358 19.45 -19.26 3.74
N VAL A 359 19.85 -18.08 3.27
CA VAL A 359 21.05 -17.92 2.41
C VAL A 359 22.29 -18.53 3.06
N ALA A 360 22.55 -18.24 4.34
CA ALA A 360 23.69 -18.79 5.06
C ALA A 360 23.68 -20.34 5.13
N GLU A 361 22.49 -20.95 5.21
CA GLU A 361 22.36 -22.41 5.24
C GLU A 361 22.57 -23.03 3.86
N MET A 362 22.08 -22.39 2.80
CA MET A 362 22.38 -22.80 1.43
C MET A 362 23.89 -22.82 1.16
N LEU A 363 24.63 -21.82 1.64
CA LEU A 363 26.09 -21.77 1.52
C LEU A 363 26.79 -22.89 2.32
N ARG A 364 26.23 -23.32 3.45
CA ARG A 364 26.75 -24.47 4.23
C ARG A 364 26.52 -25.79 3.51
N GLN A 365 25.35 -25.97 2.92
CA GLN A 365 24.98 -27.20 2.23
C GLN A 365 25.69 -27.37 0.89
N ALA A 366 26.02 -26.27 0.21
CA ALA A 366 26.72 -26.27 -1.06
C ALA A 366 27.95 -25.34 -1.04
N PRO A 367 29.04 -25.70 -0.33
CA PRO A 367 30.22 -24.85 -0.20
C PRO A 367 30.86 -24.53 -1.56
N SER A 368 31.06 -23.24 -1.84
CA SER A 368 31.76 -22.74 -3.03
C SER A 368 32.51 -21.43 -2.72
N ARG A 369 33.39 -21.00 -3.63
CA ARG A 369 34.21 -19.78 -3.51
C ARG A 369 34.03 -18.87 -4.74
N PRO A 370 32.82 -18.39 -5.02
CA PRO A 370 32.63 -17.36 -6.04
C PRO A 370 33.41 -16.08 -5.64
N SER A 371 33.70 -15.21 -6.62
CA SER A 371 34.22 -13.88 -6.29
C SER A 371 33.20 -13.10 -5.46
N ALA A 372 33.68 -12.14 -4.65
CA ALA A 372 32.81 -11.29 -3.83
C ALA A 372 31.72 -10.59 -4.67
N GLN A 373 32.09 -10.07 -5.84
CA GLN A 373 31.16 -9.44 -6.76
C GLN A 373 30.12 -10.44 -7.30
N ALA A 374 30.56 -11.62 -7.76
CA ALA A 374 29.64 -12.62 -8.30
C ALA A 374 28.63 -13.09 -7.25
N PHE A 375 29.03 -13.20 -5.98
CA PHE A 375 28.08 -13.49 -4.90
C PHE A 375 27.13 -12.32 -4.62
N ALA A 376 27.63 -11.08 -4.60
CA ALA A 376 26.78 -9.91 -4.40
C ALA A 376 25.70 -9.79 -5.49
N ASP A 377 26.04 -10.06 -6.75
CA ASP A 377 25.15 -9.94 -7.92
C ASP A 377 23.97 -10.95 -7.92
N ILE A 378 24.05 -12.01 -7.11
CA ILE A 378 22.95 -13.00 -7.01
C ILE A 378 21.97 -12.69 -5.89
N LEU A 379 22.34 -11.82 -4.95
CA LEU A 379 21.48 -11.40 -3.84
C LEU A 379 20.54 -10.30 -4.31
N ARG A 380 19.36 -10.25 -3.68
CA ARG A 380 18.42 -9.15 -3.90
C ARG A 380 18.88 -7.90 -3.14
N PRO A 381 18.51 -6.70 -3.61
CA PRO A 381 18.68 -5.50 -2.81
C PRO A 381 17.86 -5.61 -1.50
N LEU A 382 18.40 -5.03 -0.44
CA LEU A 382 17.69 -4.88 0.82
C LEU A 382 16.49 -3.93 0.62
N THR A 383 15.35 -4.25 1.21
CA THR A 383 14.13 -3.43 1.13
C THR A 383 13.68 -3.02 2.54
N PRO A 384 13.06 -1.83 2.71
CA PRO A 384 12.54 -1.43 4.02
C PRO A 384 11.32 -2.29 4.38
N ARG A 385 11.07 -2.45 5.68
CA ARG A 385 9.87 -3.12 6.17
C ARG A 385 8.83 -2.12 6.64
N LEU A 386 7.59 -2.30 6.20
CA LEU A 386 6.47 -1.48 6.62
C LEU A 386 5.83 -2.06 7.88
N TYR A 387 5.47 -1.18 8.81
CA TYR A 387 4.75 -1.50 10.04
C TYR A 387 3.57 -0.55 10.19
N SER A 388 2.36 -1.06 10.42
CA SER A 388 1.20 -0.23 10.74
C SER A 388 1.48 0.58 12.02
N ILE A 389 1.33 1.89 11.93
CA ILE A 389 1.58 2.79 13.07
C ILE A 389 0.50 2.54 14.13
N SER A 390 0.95 2.42 15.39
CA SER A 390 0.14 2.11 16.56
C SER A 390 -0.05 3.27 17.54
N SER A 391 0.26 4.48 17.08
CA SER A 391 -0.03 5.73 17.76
C SER A 391 -0.88 6.68 16.90
N SER A 392 -1.63 7.57 17.54
CA SER A 392 -2.10 8.81 16.93
C SER A 392 -1.07 9.90 17.17
N GLN A 393 -0.79 10.72 16.15
CA GLN A 393 0.09 11.87 16.29
C GLN A 393 -0.49 12.93 17.25
N ALA A 394 -1.81 12.97 17.44
CA ALA A 394 -2.45 13.86 18.41
C ALA A 394 -2.17 13.46 19.87
N GLU A 395 -1.80 12.20 20.12
CA GLU A 395 -1.45 11.68 21.45
C GLU A 395 0.07 11.64 21.66
N ALA A 396 0.83 11.29 20.62
CA ALA A 396 2.25 10.96 20.70
C ALA A 396 3.18 12.06 20.16
N ASP A 397 2.65 13.19 19.68
CA ASP A 397 3.41 14.32 19.14
C ASP A 397 4.45 13.94 18.07
N ASP A 398 5.74 13.88 18.42
CA ASP A 398 6.84 13.54 17.52
C ASP A 398 7.24 12.05 17.57
N GLU A 399 6.61 11.26 18.45
CA GLU A 399 6.86 9.83 18.58
C GLU A 399 5.96 9.01 17.66
N ILE A 400 6.53 7.95 17.09
CA ILE A 400 5.85 7.01 16.21
C ILE A 400 5.94 5.63 16.82
N HIS A 401 4.80 5.06 17.20
CA HIS A 401 4.77 3.80 17.95
C HIS A 401 4.49 2.64 17.00
N LEU A 402 5.23 1.53 17.12
CA LEU A 402 5.00 0.29 16.39
C LEU A 402 4.69 -0.86 17.34
N THR A 403 3.91 -1.82 16.85
CA THR A 403 3.66 -3.10 17.54
C THR A 403 4.31 -4.23 16.74
N VAL A 404 5.53 -4.60 17.10
CA VAL A 404 6.40 -5.48 16.29
C VAL A 404 6.38 -6.90 16.84
N GLY A 405 5.84 -7.84 16.07
CA GLY A 405 6.04 -9.27 16.32
C GLY A 405 7.43 -9.69 15.86
N VAL A 406 8.30 -10.05 16.80
CA VAL A 406 9.67 -10.44 16.48
C VAL A 406 9.67 -11.82 15.83
N VAL A 407 10.09 -11.88 14.56
CA VAL A 407 10.25 -13.14 13.84
C VAL A 407 11.49 -13.82 14.41
N ARG A 408 11.29 -14.98 15.04
CA ARG A 408 12.34 -15.83 15.60
C ARG A 408 12.16 -17.25 15.09
N TYR A 409 13.23 -17.88 14.64
CA TYR A 409 13.22 -19.26 14.16
C TYR A 409 14.58 -19.92 14.41
N ASP A 410 14.61 -21.25 14.33
CA ASP A 410 15.83 -22.03 14.41
C ASP A 410 16.13 -22.65 13.04
N THR A 411 17.39 -22.68 12.66
CA THR A 411 17.88 -23.41 11.49
C THR A 411 19.11 -24.19 11.90
N ASP A 412 18.99 -25.51 11.93
CA ASP A 412 20.06 -26.44 12.33
C ASP A 412 20.73 -26.09 13.67
N GLY A 413 19.91 -25.74 14.68
CA GLY A 413 20.37 -25.38 16.02
C GLY A 413 20.94 -23.97 16.13
N ARG A 414 20.79 -23.14 15.11
CA ARG A 414 21.16 -21.72 15.11
C ARG A 414 19.90 -20.87 15.20
N ALA A 415 19.82 -20.09 16.28
CA ALA A 415 18.79 -19.07 16.41
C ALA A 415 18.96 -18.00 15.33
N ARG A 416 17.86 -17.64 14.68
CA ARG A 416 17.76 -16.61 13.65
C ARG A 416 16.59 -15.68 13.95
N THR A 417 16.69 -14.48 13.39
CA THR A 417 15.64 -13.46 13.45
C THR A 417 15.27 -13.01 12.04
N GLY A 418 14.07 -12.44 11.87
CA GLY A 418 13.75 -11.68 10.66
C GLY A 418 14.55 -10.38 10.62
N GLY A 419 14.98 -9.93 9.44
CA GLY A 419 15.87 -8.76 9.29
C GLY A 419 15.40 -7.51 10.05
N ALA A 420 14.28 -6.93 9.65
CA ALA A 420 13.77 -5.70 10.29
C ALA A 420 13.31 -5.90 11.75
N SER A 421 12.63 -7.01 12.04
CA SER A 421 12.12 -7.26 13.40
C SER A 421 13.25 -7.57 14.40
N GLY A 422 14.29 -8.27 13.96
CA GLY A 422 15.50 -8.53 14.75
C GLY A 422 16.34 -7.27 14.91
N PHE A 423 16.43 -6.45 13.85
CA PHE A 423 17.06 -5.14 13.93
C PHE A 423 16.48 -4.29 15.05
N LEU A 424 15.16 -4.05 15.03
CA LEU A 424 14.46 -3.26 16.04
C LEU A 424 14.49 -3.88 17.44
N ALA A 425 14.41 -5.21 17.54
CA ALA A 425 14.28 -5.88 18.83
C ALA A 425 15.63 -6.13 19.54
N ASP A 426 16.67 -6.50 18.79
CA ASP A 426 17.89 -7.10 19.33
C ASP A 426 19.19 -6.37 18.91
N HIS A 427 19.22 -5.70 17.75
CA HIS A 427 20.48 -5.16 17.19
C HIS A 427 20.69 -3.68 17.45
N ILE A 428 19.61 -2.88 17.49
CA ILE A 428 19.69 -1.48 17.87
C ILE A 428 19.36 -1.28 19.34
N GLN A 429 20.11 -0.40 20.01
CA GLN A 429 19.84 0.00 21.40
C GLN A 429 18.96 1.25 21.42
N GLU A 430 18.25 1.46 22.53
CA GLU A 430 17.58 2.74 22.78
C GLU A 430 18.59 3.90 22.66
N GLY A 431 18.19 4.96 21.95
CA GLY A 431 19.02 6.06 21.49
C GLY A 431 19.68 5.85 20.12
N GLY A 432 19.63 4.66 19.54
CA GLY A 432 20.24 4.34 18.26
C GLY A 432 19.48 4.90 17.05
N ASP A 433 20.21 5.11 15.95
CA ASP A 433 19.68 5.65 14.69
C ASP A 433 18.85 4.63 13.90
N VAL A 434 17.62 5.02 13.53
CA VAL A 434 16.72 4.26 12.66
C VAL A 434 16.33 5.13 11.46
N ARG A 435 16.53 4.61 10.24
CA ARG A 435 16.12 5.31 9.02
C ARG A 435 14.65 4.99 8.71
N VAL A 436 13.79 6.01 8.69
CA VAL A 436 12.34 5.86 8.56
C VAL A 436 11.71 6.80 7.54
N PHE A 437 10.54 6.42 7.02
CA PHE A 437 9.67 7.28 6.21
C PHE A 437 8.21 6.88 6.40
N ILE A 438 7.28 7.79 6.15
CA ILE A 438 5.85 7.51 6.21
C ILE A 438 5.37 7.02 4.85
N GLU A 439 4.68 5.88 4.85
CA GLU A 439 3.91 5.39 3.71
C GLU A 439 2.43 5.66 4.00
N SER A 440 1.85 6.62 3.29
CA SER A 440 0.48 7.05 3.51
C SER A 440 -0.53 5.98 3.05
N ASN A 441 -1.53 5.71 3.89
CA ASN A 441 -2.60 4.76 3.58
C ASN A 441 -3.99 5.41 3.62
N ASP A 442 -4.35 6.13 2.56
CA ASP A 442 -5.65 6.82 2.45
C ASP A 442 -6.86 5.88 2.39
N ASN A 443 -6.61 4.58 2.19
CA ASN A 443 -7.62 3.53 2.17
C ASN A 443 -7.82 2.86 3.54
N PHE A 444 -7.08 3.28 4.57
CA PHE A 444 -7.21 2.79 5.95
C PHE A 444 -7.27 3.97 6.93
N ARG A 445 -8.44 4.59 7.04
CA ARG A 445 -8.68 5.82 7.83
C ARG A 445 -9.96 5.75 8.62
N LEU A 446 -9.96 6.39 9.79
CA LEU A 446 -11.19 6.70 10.52
C LEU A 446 -12.16 7.51 9.64
N PRO A 447 -13.48 7.40 9.87
CA PRO A 447 -14.46 8.22 9.17
C PRO A 447 -14.22 9.71 9.49
N ALA A 448 -14.45 10.58 8.49
CA ALA A 448 -14.32 12.03 8.69
C ALA A 448 -15.34 12.59 9.69
N ASP A 449 -16.51 11.94 9.80
CA ASP A 449 -17.50 12.23 10.83
C ASP A 449 -17.20 11.38 12.08
N PRO A 450 -16.81 12.01 13.21
CA PRO A 450 -16.45 11.30 14.44
C PRO A 450 -17.64 10.59 15.10
N ASP A 451 -18.88 10.88 14.70
CA ASP A 451 -20.07 10.23 15.25
C ASP A 451 -20.39 8.90 14.56
N VAL A 452 -19.75 8.63 13.42
CA VAL A 452 -19.92 7.36 12.70
C VAL A 452 -19.35 6.19 13.51
N PRO A 453 -20.13 5.11 13.71
CA PRO A 453 -19.66 3.92 14.42
C PRO A 453 -18.53 3.20 13.67
N VAL A 454 -17.64 2.56 14.41
CA VAL A 454 -16.57 1.74 13.83
C VAL A 454 -16.49 0.35 14.47
N ILE A 455 -16.27 -0.65 13.62
CA ILE A 455 -16.01 -2.03 13.99
C ILE A 455 -14.56 -2.36 13.59
N MET A 456 -13.72 -2.63 14.57
CA MET A 456 -12.30 -2.93 14.41
C MET A 456 -12.07 -4.41 14.69
N ILE A 457 -11.50 -5.14 13.75
CA ILE A 457 -11.30 -6.60 13.82
C ILE A 457 -9.81 -6.89 13.66
N GLY A 458 -9.15 -7.28 14.75
CA GLY A 458 -7.70 -7.47 14.80
C GLY A 458 -7.28 -8.76 15.48
N ALA A 459 -6.18 -9.35 15.03
CA ALA A 459 -5.57 -10.50 15.70
C ALA A 459 -4.07 -10.31 15.86
N GLY A 460 -3.54 -10.65 17.05
CA GLY A 460 -2.11 -10.48 17.35
C GLY A 460 -1.65 -9.03 17.17
N THR A 461 -0.64 -8.82 16.33
CA THR A 461 -0.11 -7.49 15.97
C THR A 461 -1.07 -6.65 15.12
N GLY A 462 -2.12 -7.25 14.56
CA GLY A 462 -3.20 -6.52 13.86
C GLY A 462 -4.00 -5.57 14.76
N ILE A 463 -3.71 -5.53 16.06
CA ILE A 463 -4.25 -4.52 16.98
C ILE A 463 -3.59 -3.14 16.82
N ALA A 464 -2.42 -3.08 16.16
CA ALA A 464 -1.59 -1.90 16.03
C ALA A 464 -2.37 -0.65 15.59
N PRO A 465 -3.00 -0.63 14.39
CA PRO A 465 -3.68 0.58 13.94
C PRO A 465 -4.93 0.90 14.77
N PHE A 466 -5.53 -0.09 15.44
CA PHE A 466 -6.70 0.15 16.30
C PHE A 466 -6.33 0.85 17.60
N ARG A 467 -5.11 0.66 18.10
CA ARG A 467 -4.58 1.48 19.19
C ARG A 467 -4.51 2.95 18.76
N ALA A 468 -3.95 3.22 17.57
CA ALA A 468 -3.90 4.57 16.99
C ALA A 468 -5.31 5.17 16.80
N PHE A 469 -6.27 4.37 16.31
CA PHE A 469 -7.65 4.82 16.13
C PHE A 469 -8.31 5.21 17.46
N MET A 470 -8.13 4.42 18.52
CA MET A 470 -8.68 4.75 19.82
C MET A 470 -8.05 6.01 20.43
N GLN A 471 -6.73 6.17 20.31
CA GLN A 471 -6.05 7.40 20.75
C GLN A 471 -6.59 8.62 20.00
N GLN A 472 -6.77 8.53 18.68
CA GLN A 472 -7.33 9.61 17.89
C GLN A 472 -8.76 9.94 18.32
N ARG A 473 -9.62 8.93 18.46
CA ARG A 473 -11.03 9.14 18.85
C ARG A 473 -11.18 9.71 20.25
N GLU A 474 -10.31 9.32 21.18
CA GLU A 474 -10.26 9.92 22.52
C GLU A 474 -9.86 11.40 22.44
N ASN A 475 -8.80 11.74 21.69
CA ASN A 475 -8.33 13.12 21.51
C ASN A 475 -9.36 14.02 20.79
N ASP A 476 -10.06 13.47 19.80
CA ASP A 476 -11.11 14.20 19.07
C ASP A 476 -12.40 14.35 19.89
N GLY A 477 -12.52 13.69 21.04
CA GLY A 477 -13.76 13.64 21.81
C GLY A 477 -14.91 12.97 21.05
N ALA A 478 -14.61 12.01 20.17
CA ALA A 478 -15.55 11.41 19.24
C ALA A 478 -16.67 10.64 19.97
N SER A 479 -17.93 10.93 19.65
CA SER A 479 -19.08 10.33 20.34
C SER A 479 -19.58 9.03 19.69
N GLY A 480 -19.15 8.75 18.46
CA GLY A 480 -19.53 7.54 17.73
C GLY A 480 -19.07 6.26 18.43
N LYS A 481 -19.83 5.19 18.24
CA LYS A 481 -19.60 3.91 18.94
C LYS A 481 -18.37 3.19 18.39
N ASN A 482 -17.61 2.55 19.29
CA ASN A 482 -16.41 1.80 18.94
C ASN A 482 -16.54 0.34 19.39
N TRP A 483 -16.31 -0.60 18.48
CA TRP A 483 -16.30 -2.02 18.80
C TRP A 483 -15.00 -2.67 18.35
N LEU A 484 -14.25 -3.24 19.29
CA LEU A 484 -13.07 -4.05 19.01
C LEU A 484 -13.37 -5.55 19.11
N PHE A 485 -13.12 -6.29 18.03
CA PHE A 485 -12.92 -7.73 18.04
C PHE A 485 -11.43 -8.02 18.05
N TYR A 486 -10.93 -8.62 19.13
CA TYR A 486 -9.50 -8.91 19.28
C TYR A 486 -9.24 -10.39 19.57
N GLY A 487 -8.28 -10.98 18.85
CA GLY A 487 -7.87 -12.37 19.04
C GLY A 487 -6.38 -12.56 19.30
N ASN A 488 -6.02 -13.41 20.26
CA ASN A 488 -4.64 -13.91 20.41
C ASN A 488 -4.59 -15.34 21.00
N GLN A 489 -3.41 -15.80 21.43
CA GLN A 489 -3.24 -17.16 21.95
C GLN A 489 -3.80 -17.30 23.37
N HIS A 490 -3.29 -16.52 24.32
CA HIS A 490 -3.66 -16.60 25.72
C HIS A 490 -4.05 -15.24 26.31
N PHE A 491 -5.07 -15.22 27.17
CA PHE A 491 -5.49 -14.00 27.87
C PHE A 491 -4.40 -13.43 28.77
N THR A 492 -3.69 -14.28 29.52
CA THR A 492 -2.70 -13.83 30.54
C THR A 492 -1.32 -13.52 29.98
N GLU A 493 -0.99 -14.03 28.80
CA GLU A 493 0.35 -13.91 28.22
C GLU A 493 0.37 -13.05 26.95
N ASP A 494 -0.76 -12.89 26.24
CA ASP A 494 -0.78 -12.32 24.90
C ASP A 494 -1.82 -11.21 24.71
N PHE A 495 -2.43 -10.69 25.78
CA PHE A 495 -3.35 -9.55 25.66
C PHE A 495 -2.59 -8.23 25.56
N LEU A 496 -2.22 -7.87 24.32
CA LEU A 496 -1.46 -6.66 24.02
C LEU A 496 -2.23 -5.40 24.45
N TYR A 497 -1.53 -4.49 25.14
CA TYR A 497 -2.07 -3.22 25.65
C TYR A 497 -3.31 -3.35 26.56
N GLN A 498 -3.42 -4.46 27.30
CA GLN A 498 -4.59 -4.78 28.14
C GLN A 498 -5.12 -3.61 28.98
N THR A 499 -4.21 -2.88 29.64
CA THR A 499 -4.58 -1.76 30.53
C THR A 499 -5.19 -0.59 29.77
N GLU A 500 -4.72 -0.31 28.56
CA GLU A 500 -5.29 0.74 27.69
C GLU A 500 -6.71 0.37 27.27
N TRP A 501 -6.95 -0.86 26.85
CA TRP A 501 -8.31 -1.31 26.47
C TRP A 501 -9.30 -1.28 27.63
N GLN A 502 -8.85 -1.68 28.83
CA GLN A 502 -9.67 -1.58 30.04
C GLN A 502 -10.00 -0.13 30.38
N ARG A 503 -9.04 0.79 30.21
CA ARG A 503 -9.25 2.24 30.35
C ARG A 503 -10.32 2.73 29.36
N TYR A 504 -10.17 2.44 28.07
CA TYR A 504 -11.13 2.87 27.06
C TYR A 504 -12.55 2.37 27.30
N VAL A 505 -12.73 1.13 27.77
CA VAL A 505 -14.06 0.60 28.14
C VAL A 505 -14.62 1.34 29.35
N ARG A 506 -13.81 1.54 30.39
CA ARG A 506 -14.24 2.23 31.61
C ARG A 506 -14.64 3.68 31.33
N ASP A 507 -13.87 4.37 30.49
CA ASP A 507 -14.06 5.78 30.16
C ASP A 507 -15.13 5.98 29.06
N GLY A 508 -15.67 4.88 28.51
CA GLY A 508 -16.77 4.90 27.54
C GLY A 508 -16.34 5.15 26.09
N VAL A 509 -15.04 5.37 25.84
CA VAL A 509 -14.48 5.52 24.49
C VAL A 509 -14.67 4.21 23.69
N LEU A 510 -14.36 3.05 24.28
CA LEU A 510 -14.62 1.74 23.67
C LEU A 510 -15.98 1.21 24.12
N THR A 511 -16.98 1.29 23.24
CA THR A 511 -18.37 0.86 23.54
C THR A 511 -18.47 -0.64 23.77
N GLN A 512 -17.74 -1.45 23.00
CA GLN A 512 -17.81 -2.90 23.09
C GLN A 512 -16.45 -3.55 22.77
N ILE A 513 -16.12 -4.62 23.48
CA ILE A 513 -14.93 -5.43 23.24
C ILE A 513 -15.28 -6.91 23.23
N SER A 514 -14.85 -7.60 22.17
CA SER A 514 -15.08 -9.03 21.92
C SER A 514 -13.74 -9.74 21.83
N LEU A 515 -13.44 -10.61 22.78
CA LEU A 515 -12.13 -11.25 22.92
C LEU A 515 -12.16 -12.73 22.52
N ALA A 516 -11.14 -13.16 21.76
CA ALA A 516 -10.97 -14.54 21.29
C ALA A 516 -9.59 -15.10 21.68
N TRP A 517 -9.58 -16.23 22.41
CA TRP A 517 -8.34 -16.85 22.90
C TRP A 517 -8.21 -18.26 22.34
N SER A 518 -7.29 -18.42 21.39
CA SER A 518 -7.15 -19.66 20.62
C SER A 518 -6.54 -20.82 21.39
N ARG A 519 -5.93 -20.58 22.56
CA ARG A 519 -5.19 -21.60 23.32
C ARG A 519 -5.55 -21.71 24.80
N ASP A 520 -6.49 -20.90 25.30
CA ASP A 520 -6.94 -20.98 26.71
C ASP A 520 -7.90 -22.14 26.98
N LYS A 521 -8.53 -22.70 25.94
CA LYS A 521 -9.46 -23.83 26.02
C LYS A 521 -9.12 -24.88 24.96
N PRO A 522 -9.54 -26.15 25.15
CA PRO A 522 -9.35 -27.19 24.13
C PRO A 522 -10.00 -26.85 22.79
N ALA A 523 -11.19 -26.24 22.83
CA ALA A 523 -11.82 -25.66 21.65
C ALA A 523 -11.18 -24.30 21.34
N LYS A 524 -10.59 -24.18 20.15
CA LYS A 524 -9.99 -22.93 19.68
C LYS A 524 -11.10 -21.93 19.36
N THR A 525 -10.94 -20.69 19.82
CA THR A 525 -11.85 -19.59 19.49
C THR A 525 -11.06 -18.48 18.81
N TYR A 526 -11.58 -18.01 17.68
CA TYR A 526 -11.00 -16.95 16.87
C TYR A 526 -11.99 -15.77 16.71
N VAL A 527 -11.56 -14.70 16.05
CA VAL A 527 -12.36 -13.47 15.90
C VAL A 527 -13.61 -13.69 15.05
N GLN A 528 -13.52 -14.53 14.01
CA GLN A 528 -14.65 -14.93 13.16
C GLN A 528 -15.73 -15.68 13.94
N ASP A 529 -15.35 -16.45 14.96
CA ASP A 529 -16.32 -17.10 15.84
C ASP A 529 -17.07 -16.06 16.68
N LYS A 530 -16.36 -15.06 17.20
CA LYS A 530 -16.96 -13.94 17.97
C LYS A 530 -17.86 -13.06 17.12
N LEU A 531 -17.51 -12.86 15.85
CA LEU A 531 -18.36 -12.17 14.89
C LEU A 531 -19.66 -12.94 14.68
N ARG A 532 -19.59 -14.25 14.39
CA ARG A 532 -20.78 -15.11 14.21
C ARG A 532 -21.67 -15.15 15.46
N GLU A 533 -21.06 -15.28 16.65
CA GLU A 533 -21.78 -15.25 17.94
C GLU A 533 -22.60 -13.97 18.12
N GLN A 534 -22.06 -12.82 17.69
CA GLN A 534 -22.67 -11.49 17.87
C GLN A 534 -23.24 -10.91 16.57
N GLY A 535 -23.52 -11.78 15.58
CA GLY A 535 -23.83 -11.36 14.21
C GLY A 535 -25.03 -10.43 14.06
N ALA A 536 -26.06 -10.57 14.92
CA ALA A 536 -27.23 -9.68 14.90
C ALA A 536 -26.87 -8.22 15.24
N ASP A 537 -26.02 -8.02 16.27
CA ASP A 537 -25.57 -6.69 16.66
C ASP A 537 -24.57 -6.12 15.66
N VAL A 538 -23.68 -6.96 15.11
CA VAL A 538 -22.77 -6.57 14.02
C VAL A 538 -23.56 -6.06 12.82
N TRP A 539 -24.59 -6.81 12.37
CA TRP A 539 -25.45 -6.39 11.28
C TRP A 539 -26.16 -5.06 11.57
N ARG A 540 -26.71 -4.88 12.77
CA ARG A 540 -27.33 -3.60 13.17
C ARG A 540 -26.35 -2.42 13.05
N TRP A 541 -25.10 -2.58 13.49
CA TRP A 541 -24.09 -1.53 13.36
C TRP A 541 -23.77 -1.24 11.88
N ILE A 542 -23.72 -2.27 11.04
CA ILE A 542 -23.54 -2.11 9.58
C ILE A 542 -24.71 -1.32 8.97
N GLU A 543 -25.95 -1.59 9.39
CA GLU A 543 -27.14 -0.83 8.99
C GLU A 543 -27.10 0.62 9.50
N ASP A 544 -26.60 0.85 10.71
CA ASP A 544 -26.40 2.17 11.32
C ASP A 544 -25.26 2.97 10.65
N GLY A 545 -24.65 2.46 9.58
CA GLY A 545 -23.62 3.19 8.83
C GLY A 545 -22.19 2.89 9.26
N ALA A 546 -21.95 1.87 10.11
CA ALA A 546 -20.62 1.61 10.63
C ALA A 546 -19.57 1.38 9.53
N HIS A 547 -18.34 1.81 9.83
CA HIS A 547 -17.15 1.43 9.08
C HIS A 547 -16.50 0.20 9.71
N ILE A 548 -16.07 -0.75 8.88
CA ILE A 548 -15.49 -2.02 9.27
C ILE A 548 -14.02 -2.00 8.87
N TYR A 549 -13.15 -2.36 9.81
CA TYR A 549 -11.72 -2.43 9.63
C TYR A 549 -11.21 -3.81 10.01
N VAL A 550 -10.40 -4.42 9.14
CA VAL A 550 -9.74 -5.71 9.42
C VAL A 550 -8.24 -5.53 9.33
N CYS A 551 -7.51 -5.95 10.36
CA CYS A 551 -6.05 -5.90 10.35
C CYS A 551 -5.43 -7.16 10.95
N GLY A 552 -4.38 -7.68 10.32
CA GLY A 552 -3.66 -8.88 10.75
C GLY A 552 -3.22 -9.77 9.59
N ASN A 553 -3.13 -11.08 9.86
CA ASN A 553 -2.62 -12.05 8.90
C ASN A 553 -3.56 -12.22 7.68
N ALA A 554 -3.04 -11.96 6.48
CA ALA A 554 -3.81 -12.03 5.24
C ALA A 554 -4.31 -13.45 4.89
N GLY A 555 -3.45 -14.47 5.02
CA GLY A 555 -3.73 -15.80 4.46
C GLY A 555 -4.79 -16.64 5.20
N LEU A 556 -5.03 -16.39 6.50
CA LEU A 556 -6.02 -17.15 7.28
C LEU A 556 -7.10 -16.24 7.90
N MET A 557 -6.68 -15.23 8.65
CA MET A 557 -7.62 -14.43 9.46
C MET A 557 -8.52 -13.55 8.59
N ALA A 558 -7.97 -12.93 7.55
CA ALA A 558 -8.72 -12.01 6.68
C ALA A 558 -9.81 -12.75 5.90
N SER A 559 -9.50 -13.90 5.29
CA SER A 559 -10.46 -14.73 4.56
C SER A 559 -11.59 -15.23 5.48
N ASP A 560 -11.24 -15.82 6.63
CA ASP A 560 -12.23 -16.34 7.58
C ASP A 560 -13.14 -15.24 8.15
N THR A 561 -12.61 -14.03 8.30
CA THR A 561 -13.37 -12.84 8.74
C THR A 561 -14.32 -12.36 7.66
N GLU A 562 -13.89 -12.32 6.40
CA GLU A 562 -14.74 -11.98 5.26
C GLU A 562 -15.89 -12.99 5.12
N ASP A 563 -15.62 -14.28 5.21
CA ASP A 563 -16.64 -15.32 5.18
C ASP A 563 -17.66 -15.15 6.32
N ALA A 564 -17.19 -14.86 7.53
CA ALA A 564 -18.09 -14.58 8.66
C ALA A 564 -18.95 -13.32 8.43
N LEU A 565 -18.41 -12.27 7.82
CA LEU A 565 -19.17 -11.08 7.45
C LEU A 565 -20.22 -11.41 6.37
N LEU A 566 -19.87 -12.18 5.34
CA LEU A 566 -20.81 -12.63 4.31
C LEU A 566 -21.96 -13.46 4.90
N GLU A 567 -21.65 -14.38 5.83
CA GLU A 567 -22.66 -15.14 6.57
C GLU A 567 -23.59 -14.24 7.38
N ILE A 568 -23.04 -13.22 8.06
CA ILE A 568 -23.81 -12.25 8.84
C ILE A 568 -24.73 -11.43 7.92
N ILE A 569 -24.20 -10.89 6.83
CA ILE A 569 -24.96 -10.10 5.84
C ILE A 569 -26.06 -10.95 5.22
N SER A 570 -25.76 -12.20 4.86
CA SER A 570 -26.74 -13.11 4.28
C SER A 570 -27.86 -13.43 5.28
N ARG A 571 -27.49 -13.83 6.51
CA ARG A 571 -28.44 -14.28 7.53
C ARG A 571 -29.31 -13.15 8.09
N TYR A 572 -28.71 -12.02 8.45
CA TYR A 572 -29.40 -10.93 9.14
C TYR A 572 -29.88 -9.84 8.18
N GLY A 573 -29.23 -9.68 7.02
CA GLY A 573 -29.68 -8.81 5.95
C GLY A 573 -30.68 -9.44 4.98
N ASN A 574 -31.02 -10.73 5.16
CA ASN A 574 -31.93 -11.51 4.32
C ASN A 574 -31.54 -11.46 2.83
N ARG A 575 -30.25 -11.70 2.57
CA ARG A 575 -29.63 -11.70 1.23
C ARG A 575 -29.12 -13.09 0.91
N ASP A 576 -29.18 -13.49 -0.36
CA ASP A 576 -28.41 -14.65 -0.81
C ASP A 576 -26.91 -14.32 -0.83
N HIS A 577 -26.07 -15.34 -1.06
CA HIS A 577 -24.62 -15.18 -1.01
C HIS A 577 -24.09 -14.21 -2.08
N GLU A 578 -24.62 -14.23 -3.30
CA GLU A 578 -24.22 -13.29 -4.36
C GLU A 578 -24.55 -11.86 -3.96
N SER A 579 -25.78 -11.61 -3.47
CA SER A 579 -26.21 -10.28 -3.03
C SER A 579 -25.46 -9.80 -1.78
N ALA A 580 -24.98 -10.72 -0.92
CA ALA A 580 -24.14 -10.39 0.23
C ALA A 580 -22.73 -9.98 -0.20
N ASP A 581 -22.13 -10.68 -1.17
CA ASP A 581 -20.82 -10.33 -1.74
C ASP A 581 -20.85 -9.00 -2.49
N GLU A 582 -21.93 -8.74 -3.24
CA GLU A 582 -22.16 -7.44 -3.88
C GLU A 582 -22.27 -6.32 -2.84
N PHE A 583 -23.07 -6.52 -1.80
CA PHE A 583 -23.22 -5.55 -0.71
C PHE A 583 -21.89 -5.27 -0.01
N LEU A 584 -21.08 -6.30 0.26
CA LEU A 584 -19.76 -6.12 0.86
C LEU A 584 -18.81 -5.36 -0.08
N SER A 585 -18.88 -5.62 -1.40
CA SER A 585 -18.12 -4.88 -2.41
C SER A 585 -18.57 -3.41 -2.54
N GLU A 586 -19.86 -3.12 -2.35
CA GLU A 586 -20.37 -1.76 -2.24
C GLU A 586 -19.81 -1.05 -1.01
N LEU A 587 -19.71 -1.74 0.14
CA LEU A 587 -19.06 -1.20 1.33
C LEU A 587 -17.57 -0.89 1.08
N ARG A 588 -16.83 -1.73 0.35
CA ARG A 588 -15.44 -1.42 -0.04
C ARG A 588 -15.36 -0.15 -0.89
N THR A 589 -16.20 -0.07 -1.92
CA THR A 589 -16.25 1.09 -2.82
C THR A 589 -16.62 2.37 -2.07
N ALA A 590 -17.50 2.26 -1.06
CA ALA A 590 -17.90 3.36 -0.19
C ALA A 590 -16.87 3.67 0.93
N ARG A 591 -15.71 3.00 0.96
CA ARG A 591 -14.70 3.07 2.03
C ARG A 591 -15.28 2.77 3.43
N ARG A 592 -16.29 1.91 3.49
CA ARG A 592 -16.91 1.43 4.74
C ARG A 592 -16.47 0.02 5.13
N TYR A 593 -15.73 -0.68 4.27
CA TYR A 593 -15.02 -1.91 4.61
C TYR A 593 -13.58 -1.79 4.11
N GLN A 594 -12.63 -1.76 5.04
CA GLN A 594 -11.21 -1.48 4.80
C GLN A 594 -10.35 -2.57 5.43
N ARG A 595 -9.29 -3.00 4.73
CA ARG A 595 -8.37 -4.04 5.22
C ARG A 595 -6.92 -3.54 5.17
N ASP A 596 -6.19 -3.78 6.25
CA ASP A 596 -4.73 -3.63 6.33
C ASP A 596 -4.12 -4.96 6.77
N VAL A 597 -3.89 -5.84 5.80
CA VAL A 597 -3.52 -7.25 6.04
C VAL A 597 -2.19 -7.58 5.37
N TYR A 598 -1.40 -8.42 6.04
CA TYR A 598 -0.01 -8.72 5.66
C TYR A 598 0.43 -10.16 5.95
#